data_AF-A0AA39CXG6-F1
#
_entry.id   AF-A0AA39CXG6-F1
#
_cell.length_a   1.000
_cell.length_b   1.000
_cell.length_c   1.000
_cell.angle_alpha   90.00
_cell.angle_beta   90.00
_cell.angle_gamma   90.00
#
_symmetry.space_group_name_H-M   'P 1'
#
loop_
_entity.id
_entity.type
_entity.pdbx_description
1 polymer ?
#
loop_
_entity_poly.entity_id
_entity_poly.type
_entity_poly.pdbx_seq_one_letter_code
_entity_poly.pdbx_strand_id
1 'polypeptide(L)'
;MSTTLSINPMSFSPMPIRRLWGSHRVNCTSGVIHHKKQLFCIAPHRGRAFSSTRRNAASRSIDILPPRRNFHLRETPAHELLCLEWSQPPRNLLLIKKDCSENTTEALKEFSKHVDSTYPGLNIIIESKVSSEIGHELALDHFTSSDSADLPRKYDDKVDLVVTFGGDGTILHAASQFAASSEVPPILSFSMGTLGFLSEWKFAEYKRAFREVYMSGAASERHAVIQGSSSKESSSQSDCTGWSSVRGKSMGPTRGARVLVRQRLKVGIFDAKGNRLSTNGDAAHDAHAMNEVILHRGRDPHLAIVDVYVGGRFLTEAVADGMIISTPTGSTAYSLSAGGSIIHPLVPSLLLTPICARSLSFRPLILPATTPISLKLSEKNRGREVEVSIDGIRRKDGIGVGAEVRVSAEDIKSEGDGFVGGIPCIMRRISGGTESDDGWVGGLNGLLKFNYPFGEEM
;
A
#
# COMPACT_ATOMS: atom_id res chain seq x y z
N MET A 1 22.29 52.53 -36.33
CA MET A 1 22.13 51.07 -36.55
C MET A 1 21.20 50.55 -35.47
N SER A 2 19.92 50.40 -35.81
CA SER A 2 18.89 49.84 -34.94
C SER A 2 17.88 49.18 -35.87
N THR A 3 17.68 47.86 -35.72
CA THR A 3 16.81 47.08 -36.59
C THR A 3 15.75 46.41 -35.73
N THR A 4 14.54 46.98 -35.76
CA THR A 4 13.30 46.42 -35.23
C THR A 4 12.69 45.45 -36.24
N LEU A 5 12.43 44.21 -35.81
CA LEU A 5 11.68 43.20 -36.56
C LEU A 5 10.36 42.92 -35.83
N SER A 6 9.25 43.19 -36.51
CA SER A 6 7.88 42.90 -36.07
C SER A 6 7.48 41.48 -36.48
N ILE A 7 6.80 40.75 -35.59
CA ILE A 7 6.16 39.47 -35.90
C ILE A 7 4.73 39.53 -35.36
N ASN A 8 3.76 39.35 -36.27
CA ASN A 8 2.32 39.33 -36.01
C ASN A 8 1.86 37.96 -35.44
N PRO A 9 0.79 37.93 -34.61
CA PRO A 9 0.25 36.71 -34.02
C PRO A 9 -0.73 35.97 -34.95
N MET A 10 -0.58 34.65 -35.07
CA MET A 10 -1.57 33.77 -35.72
C MET A 10 -2.63 33.29 -34.71
N SER A 11 -3.90 33.51 -35.07
CA SER A 11 -5.09 32.93 -34.46
C SER A 11 -5.50 31.66 -35.20
N PHE A 12 -5.85 30.60 -34.48
CA PHE A 12 -6.49 29.39 -35.02
C PHE A 12 -7.84 29.18 -34.34
N SER A 13 -8.89 29.13 -35.15
CA SER A 13 -10.27 28.76 -34.79
C SER A 13 -10.61 27.38 -35.38
N PRO A 14 -11.62 26.66 -34.82
CA PRO A 14 -11.84 25.24 -35.09
C PRO A 14 -12.75 25.01 -36.30
N MET A 15 -12.49 23.94 -37.08
CA MET A 15 -13.39 23.45 -38.13
C MET A 15 -13.95 22.04 -37.83
N PRO A 16 -15.17 21.73 -38.32
CA PRO A 16 -15.96 20.57 -37.90
C PRO A 16 -15.76 19.33 -38.78
N ILE A 17 -15.93 18.14 -38.19
CA ILE A 17 -15.89 16.84 -38.88
C ILE A 17 -17.29 16.51 -39.43
N ARG A 18 -17.42 16.43 -40.75
CA ARG A 18 -18.62 15.93 -41.47
C ARG A 18 -18.55 14.42 -41.68
N ARG A 19 -19.72 13.79 -41.51
CA ARG A 19 -20.07 12.41 -41.89
C ARG A 19 -19.92 12.17 -43.40
N LEU A 20 -19.45 10.98 -43.78
CA LEU A 20 -19.70 10.38 -45.10
C LEU A 20 -20.04 8.90 -44.91
N TRP A 21 -21.27 8.57 -45.31
CA TRP A 21 -21.81 7.23 -45.46
C TRP A 21 -21.20 6.57 -46.70
N GLY A 22 -20.78 5.31 -46.59
CA GLY A 22 -20.43 4.44 -47.71
C GLY A 22 -21.06 3.07 -47.52
N SER A 23 -22.10 2.79 -48.30
CA SER A 23 -22.83 1.52 -48.30
C SER A 23 -22.08 0.45 -49.10
N HIS A 24 -21.86 -0.74 -48.54
CA HIS A 24 -21.59 -1.95 -49.33
C HIS A 24 -22.46 -3.10 -48.80
N ARG A 25 -23.52 -3.41 -49.55
CA ARG A 25 -24.28 -4.67 -49.47
C ARG A 25 -23.52 -5.71 -50.29
N VAL A 26 -23.25 -6.87 -49.69
CA VAL A 26 -22.89 -8.09 -50.42
C VAL A 26 -24.10 -9.02 -50.35
N ASN A 27 -24.64 -9.34 -51.52
CA ASN A 27 -25.72 -10.30 -51.73
C ASN A 27 -25.16 -11.74 -51.60
N CYS A 28 -25.77 -12.57 -50.76
CA CYS A 28 -25.63 -14.02 -50.85
C CYS A 28 -26.92 -14.60 -51.45
N THR A 29 -26.76 -15.21 -52.63
CA THR A 29 -27.79 -15.85 -53.43
C THR A 29 -28.12 -17.24 -52.91
N SER A 30 -29.42 -17.56 -52.96
CA SER A 30 -30.03 -18.86 -52.72
C SER A 30 -29.64 -19.89 -53.78
N GLY A 31 -29.26 -21.10 -53.34
CA GLY A 31 -29.10 -22.27 -54.20
C GLY A 31 -29.75 -23.49 -53.57
N VAL A 32 -30.90 -23.90 -54.11
CA VAL A 32 -31.64 -25.12 -53.78
C VAL A 32 -31.11 -26.24 -54.67
N ILE A 33 -30.63 -27.35 -54.09
CA ILE A 33 -30.42 -28.61 -54.82
C ILE A 33 -31.01 -29.75 -54.01
N HIS A 34 -32.04 -30.38 -54.58
CA HIS A 34 -32.66 -31.61 -54.12
C HIS A 34 -31.80 -32.82 -54.50
N HIS A 35 -31.48 -33.69 -53.54
CA HIS A 35 -31.25 -35.10 -53.80
C HIS A 35 -31.90 -35.96 -52.71
N LYS A 36 -32.92 -36.73 -53.12
CA LYS A 36 -33.53 -37.82 -52.34
C LYS A 36 -32.51 -38.95 -52.16
N LYS A 37 -32.25 -39.39 -50.92
CA LYS A 37 -31.84 -40.76 -50.60
C LYS A 37 -32.42 -41.19 -49.23
N GLN A 38 -32.76 -42.46 -49.17
CA GLN A 38 -33.63 -43.16 -48.22
C GLN A 38 -33.30 -42.99 -46.73
N LEU A 39 -34.37 -43.01 -45.92
CA LEU A 39 -34.35 -43.17 -44.47
C LEU A 39 -33.65 -44.48 -44.07
N PHE A 40 -32.69 -44.37 -43.15
CA PHE A 40 -32.43 -45.38 -42.13
C PHE A 40 -32.42 -44.67 -40.78
N CYS A 41 -33.39 -44.99 -39.92
CA CYS A 41 -33.48 -44.48 -38.56
C CYS A 41 -32.36 -45.09 -37.71
N ILE A 42 -31.38 -44.27 -37.32
CA ILE A 42 -30.44 -44.58 -36.24
C ILE A 42 -30.72 -43.60 -35.11
N ALA A 43 -31.05 -44.13 -33.93
CA ALA A 43 -31.39 -43.34 -32.75
C ALA A 43 -30.22 -42.41 -32.35
N PRO A 44 -30.46 -41.11 -32.08
CA PRO A 44 -29.41 -40.26 -31.57
C PRO A 44 -29.16 -40.57 -30.09
N HIS A 45 -27.93 -40.97 -29.78
CA HIS A 45 -27.39 -40.97 -28.43
C HIS A 45 -27.64 -39.62 -27.77
N ARG A 46 -28.25 -39.63 -26.57
CA ARG A 46 -28.39 -38.46 -25.70
C ARG A 46 -27.01 -37.91 -25.36
N GLY A 47 -26.53 -36.94 -26.13
CA GLY A 47 -25.46 -36.05 -25.71
C GLY A 47 -25.98 -35.25 -24.50
N ARG A 48 -25.48 -35.56 -23.31
CA ARG A 48 -25.71 -34.72 -22.14
C ARG A 48 -25.04 -33.38 -22.43
N ALA A 49 -25.83 -32.36 -22.74
CA ALA A 49 -25.38 -30.99 -22.68
C ALA A 49 -25.04 -30.69 -21.22
N PHE A 50 -23.75 -30.64 -20.88
CA PHE A 50 -23.31 -30.02 -19.64
C PHE A 50 -23.67 -28.53 -19.75
N SER A 51 -24.79 -28.14 -19.13
CA SER A 51 -25.02 -26.74 -18.80
C SER A 51 -24.03 -26.40 -17.69
N SER A 52 -22.85 -25.90 -18.06
CA SER A 52 -22.01 -25.15 -17.13
C SER A 52 -22.67 -23.78 -16.94
N THR A 53 -23.66 -23.73 -16.06
CA THR A 53 -24.07 -22.44 -15.48
C THR A 53 -22.81 -21.82 -14.89
N ARG A 54 -22.38 -20.67 -15.41
CA ARG A 54 -21.33 -19.88 -14.74
C ARG A 54 -21.82 -19.66 -13.32
N ARG A 55 -21.08 -20.13 -12.31
CA ARG A 55 -21.31 -19.67 -10.94
C ARG A 55 -21.11 -18.16 -10.97
N ASN A 56 -22.19 -17.40 -10.84
CA ASN A 56 -22.05 -15.98 -10.57
C ASN A 56 -21.41 -15.87 -9.19
N ALA A 57 -20.20 -15.32 -9.14
CA ALA A 57 -19.52 -15.01 -7.89
C ALA A 57 -20.44 -14.14 -7.03
N ALA A 58 -20.67 -14.56 -5.79
CA ALA A 58 -21.49 -13.80 -4.86
C ALA A 58 -20.58 -12.90 -4.02
N SER A 59 -20.79 -11.58 -4.09
CA SER A 59 -20.21 -10.65 -3.13
C SER A 59 -20.88 -10.86 -1.76
N ARG A 60 -20.08 -10.97 -0.69
CA ARG A 60 -20.54 -11.18 0.69
C ARG A 60 -19.97 -10.11 1.63
N SER A 61 -20.63 -9.86 2.76
CA SER A 61 -20.10 -8.95 3.78
C SER A 61 -18.88 -9.54 4.46
N ILE A 62 -17.88 -8.69 4.70
CA ILE A 62 -16.68 -9.00 5.50
C ILE A 62 -17.00 -9.46 6.94
N ASP A 63 -18.16 -9.09 7.48
CA ASP A 63 -18.55 -9.40 8.87
C ASP A 63 -18.64 -10.90 9.16
N ILE A 64 -18.97 -11.68 8.13
CA ILE A 64 -19.14 -13.14 8.17
C ILE A 64 -17.78 -13.85 8.35
N LEU A 65 -16.68 -13.18 8.01
CA LEU A 65 -15.35 -13.77 8.10
C LEU A 65 -14.92 -14.03 9.55
N PRO A 66 -14.11 -15.06 9.80
CA PRO A 66 -13.51 -15.26 11.12
C PRO A 66 -12.63 -14.06 11.51
N PRO A 67 -12.39 -13.84 12.82
CA PRO A 67 -11.47 -12.82 13.27
C PRO A 67 -10.05 -13.08 12.78
N ARG A 68 -9.27 -12.00 12.73
CA ARG A 68 -7.87 -11.97 12.31
C ARG A 68 -7.00 -12.95 13.10
N ARG A 69 -6.07 -13.59 12.41
CA ARG A 69 -5.03 -14.46 12.97
C ARG A 69 -3.81 -13.63 13.37
N ASN A 70 -3.26 -13.96 14.53
CA ASN A 70 -2.07 -13.31 15.05
C ASN A 70 -0.82 -13.79 14.29
N PHE A 71 0.10 -12.86 14.03
CA PHE A 71 1.43 -13.12 13.53
C PHE A 71 2.45 -12.59 14.54
N HIS A 72 3.66 -13.15 14.49
CA HIS A 72 4.79 -12.72 15.29
C HIS A 72 5.90 -12.27 14.35
N LEU A 73 6.67 -11.28 14.79
CA LEU A 73 7.87 -10.84 14.09
C LEU A 73 9.06 -11.18 14.98
N ARG A 74 9.89 -12.12 14.53
CA ARG A 74 11.10 -12.52 15.27
C ARG A 74 12.33 -11.86 14.73
N GLU A 75 13.15 -11.35 15.63
CA GLU A 75 14.49 -10.89 15.28
C GLU A 75 15.34 -12.07 14.80
N THR A 76 16.23 -11.81 13.85
CA THR A 76 17.18 -12.82 13.38
C THR A 76 18.61 -12.41 13.67
N PRO A 77 19.55 -13.36 13.83
CA PRO A 77 20.93 -13.06 14.23
C PRO A 77 21.70 -12.16 13.25
N ALA A 78 21.20 -11.99 12.02
CA ALA A 78 21.78 -11.12 11.00
C ALA A 78 21.29 -9.65 11.10
N HIS A 79 20.55 -9.30 12.15
CA HIS A 79 20.21 -7.95 12.64
C HIS A 79 19.53 -6.91 11.72
N GLU A 80 19.30 -7.17 10.42
CA GLU A 80 18.73 -6.12 9.54
C GLU A 80 17.21 -6.21 9.34
N LEU A 81 16.65 -7.42 9.24
CA LEU A 81 15.23 -7.63 8.95
C LEU A 81 14.62 -8.67 9.90
N LEU A 82 13.37 -8.42 10.26
CA LEU A 82 12.57 -9.34 11.06
C LEU A 82 12.10 -10.52 10.20
N CYS A 83 11.73 -11.62 10.86
CA CYS A 83 11.15 -12.79 10.22
C CYS A 83 9.68 -12.93 10.62
N LEU A 84 8.81 -13.05 9.63
CA LEU A 84 7.38 -13.30 9.85
C LEU A 84 7.16 -14.73 10.34
N GLU A 85 6.39 -14.91 11.40
CA GLU A 85 5.94 -16.22 11.87
C GLU A 85 4.44 -16.19 12.12
N TRP A 86 3.71 -17.01 11.36
CA TRP A 86 2.28 -17.18 11.58
C TRP A 86 2.05 -18.14 12.75
N SER A 87 1.12 -17.81 13.64
CA SER A 87 0.62 -18.76 14.65
C SER A 87 -0.23 -19.87 14.04
N GLN A 88 -1.02 -19.52 13.02
CA GLN A 88 -1.82 -20.39 12.15
C GLN A 88 -1.77 -19.85 10.71
N PRO A 89 -1.93 -20.67 9.65
CA PRO A 89 -1.81 -20.17 8.26
C PRO A 89 -2.74 -18.96 8.02
N PRO A 90 -2.37 -17.92 7.28
CA PRO A 90 -3.29 -16.81 7.04
C PRO A 90 -4.55 -17.32 6.28
N ARG A 91 -5.71 -16.72 6.54
CA ARG A 91 -7.02 -17.06 5.96
C ARG A 91 -7.62 -15.90 5.18
N ASN A 92 -7.52 -14.68 5.68
CA ASN A 92 -8.24 -13.53 5.16
C ASN A 92 -7.26 -12.57 4.46
N LEU A 93 -7.34 -12.50 3.13
CA LEU A 93 -6.45 -11.67 2.31
C LEU A 93 -7.17 -10.44 1.79
N LEU A 94 -6.64 -9.25 2.09
CA LEU A 94 -7.10 -8.00 1.47
C LEU A 94 -6.29 -7.69 0.22
N LEU A 95 -6.95 -7.62 -0.94
CA LEU A 95 -6.33 -7.26 -2.21
C LEU A 95 -6.65 -5.80 -2.55
N ILE A 96 -5.60 -5.00 -2.76
CA ILE A 96 -5.71 -3.59 -3.12
C ILE A 96 -4.97 -3.36 -4.43
N LYS A 97 -5.63 -2.74 -5.40
CA LYS A 97 -5.02 -2.40 -6.70
C LYS A 97 -4.94 -0.88 -6.89
N LYS A 98 -4.05 -0.45 -7.78
CA LYS A 98 -4.07 0.91 -8.31
C LYS A 98 -5.35 1.14 -9.11
N ASP A 99 -6.00 2.26 -8.86
CA ASP A 99 -7.22 2.65 -9.59
C ASP A 99 -6.92 2.94 -11.07
N CYS A 100 -7.93 2.72 -11.92
CA CYS A 100 -7.90 3.03 -13.36
C CYS A 100 -6.70 2.46 -14.14
N SER A 101 -6.18 1.30 -13.73
CA SER A 101 -5.07 0.62 -14.41
C SER A 101 -5.40 -0.83 -14.77
N GLU A 102 -5.61 -1.08 -16.06
CA GLU A 102 -5.95 -2.41 -16.60
C GLU A 102 -4.93 -3.48 -16.21
N ASN A 103 -3.63 -3.16 -16.30
CA ASN A 103 -2.57 -4.10 -15.92
C ASN A 103 -2.73 -4.59 -14.49
N THR A 104 -3.03 -3.69 -13.54
CA THR A 104 -3.23 -4.08 -12.13
C THR A 104 -4.51 -4.86 -11.91
N THR A 105 -5.55 -4.57 -12.70
CA THR A 105 -6.79 -5.35 -12.71
C THR A 105 -6.55 -6.78 -13.19
N GLU A 106 -5.80 -6.97 -14.28
CA GLU A 106 -5.44 -8.30 -14.79
C GLU A 106 -4.56 -9.08 -13.80
N ALA A 107 -3.58 -8.42 -13.18
CA ALA A 107 -2.76 -9.04 -12.14
C ALA A 107 -3.58 -9.47 -10.92
N LEU A 108 -4.52 -8.65 -10.47
CA LEU A 108 -5.43 -9.01 -9.36
C LEU A 108 -6.26 -10.24 -9.73
N LYS A 109 -6.80 -10.32 -10.96
CA LYS A 109 -7.55 -11.50 -11.43
C LYS A 109 -6.65 -12.74 -11.50
N GLU A 110 -5.44 -12.61 -12.05
CA GLU A 110 -4.48 -13.71 -12.16
C GLU A 110 -4.08 -14.23 -10.76
N PHE A 111 -3.77 -13.32 -9.85
CA PHE A 111 -3.43 -13.63 -8.47
C PHE A 111 -4.60 -14.33 -7.76
N SER A 112 -5.82 -13.81 -7.90
CA SER A 112 -7.02 -14.40 -7.29
C SER A 112 -7.27 -15.83 -7.77
N LYS A 113 -7.12 -16.09 -9.08
CA LYS A 113 -7.21 -17.45 -9.64
C LYS A 113 -6.13 -18.38 -9.10
N HIS A 114 -4.90 -17.89 -8.92
CA HIS A 114 -3.83 -18.70 -8.35
C HIS A 114 -4.11 -19.05 -6.89
N VAL A 115 -4.55 -18.08 -6.09
CA VAL A 115 -4.89 -18.26 -4.68
C VAL A 115 -5.97 -19.30 -4.51
N ASP A 116 -7.09 -19.18 -5.24
CA ASP A 116 -8.20 -20.12 -5.16
C ASP A 116 -7.82 -21.55 -5.59
N SER A 117 -7.04 -21.68 -6.68
CA SER A 117 -6.63 -23.00 -7.18
C SER A 117 -5.57 -23.70 -6.33
N THR A 118 -4.70 -22.95 -5.65
CA THR A 118 -3.52 -23.51 -4.96
C THR A 118 -3.71 -23.61 -3.45
N TYR A 119 -4.52 -22.73 -2.85
CA TYR A 119 -4.65 -22.60 -1.39
C TYR A 119 -6.13 -22.63 -0.98
N PRO A 120 -6.73 -23.84 -0.89
CA PRO A 120 -8.13 -23.96 -0.54
C PRO A 120 -8.39 -23.43 0.87
N GLY A 121 -9.43 -22.59 1.02
CA GLY A 121 -9.82 -22.01 2.32
C GLY A 121 -9.29 -20.61 2.60
N LEU A 122 -8.64 -19.96 1.61
CA LEU A 122 -8.36 -18.53 1.65
C LEU A 122 -9.59 -17.71 1.24
N ASN A 123 -9.88 -16.67 2.00
CA ASN A 123 -10.93 -15.71 1.73
C ASN A 123 -10.32 -14.46 1.08
N ILE A 124 -10.83 -14.08 -0.08
CA ILE A 124 -10.40 -12.91 -0.82
C ILE A 124 -11.31 -11.73 -0.48
N ILE A 125 -10.73 -10.68 0.07
CA ILE A 125 -11.40 -9.41 0.39
C ILE A 125 -10.93 -8.37 -0.63
N ILE A 126 -11.86 -7.61 -1.20
CA ILE A 126 -11.58 -6.48 -2.09
C ILE A 126 -12.38 -5.25 -1.65
N GLU A 127 -11.91 -4.07 -2.04
CA GLU A 127 -12.64 -2.83 -1.78
C GLU A 127 -13.98 -2.80 -2.56
N SER A 128 -15.01 -2.17 -1.98
CA SER A 128 -16.34 -2.05 -2.60
C SER A 128 -16.31 -1.45 -4.01
N LYS A 129 -15.49 -0.39 -4.21
CA LYS A 129 -15.26 0.22 -5.53
C LYS A 129 -14.73 -0.79 -6.55
N VAL A 130 -13.78 -1.63 -6.14
CA VAL A 130 -13.16 -2.65 -7.00
C VAL A 130 -14.15 -3.78 -7.27
N SER A 131 -14.92 -4.21 -6.27
CA SER A 131 -16.00 -5.18 -6.48
C SER A 131 -17.04 -4.69 -7.48
N SER A 132 -17.36 -3.40 -7.48
CA SER A 132 -18.29 -2.82 -8.44
C SER A 132 -17.73 -2.80 -9.86
N GLU A 133 -16.41 -2.61 -10.00
CA GLU A 133 -15.69 -2.59 -11.29
C GLU A 133 -15.51 -4.00 -11.87
N ILE A 134 -15.01 -4.95 -11.09
CA ILE A 134 -14.53 -6.26 -11.57
C ILE A 134 -15.27 -7.46 -10.98
N GLY A 135 -16.25 -7.25 -10.10
CA GLY A 135 -16.91 -8.32 -9.37
C GLY A 135 -17.62 -9.34 -10.26
N HIS A 136 -18.15 -8.94 -11.42
CA HIS A 136 -18.75 -9.85 -12.39
C HIS A 136 -17.71 -10.68 -13.17
N GLU A 137 -16.47 -10.20 -13.25
CA GLU A 137 -15.38 -10.86 -13.98
C GLU A 137 -14.58 -11.83 -13.10
N LEU A 138 -14.66 -11.64 -11.78
CA LEU A 138 -14.17 -12.60 -10.80
C LEU A 138 -15.09 -13.82 -10.82
N ALA A 139 -14.53 -14.98 -11.14
CA ALA A 139 -15.25 -16.26 -11.14
C ALA A 139 -15.32 -16.91 -9.74
N LEU A 140 -15.01 -16.15 -8.69
CA LEU A 140 -14.72 -16.61 -7.34
C LEU A 140 -15.51 -15.80 -6.32
N ASP A 141 -15.98 -16.43 -5.25
CA ASP A 141 -16.62 -15.71 -4.14
C ASP A 141 -15.61 -14.73 -3.50
N HIS A 142 -16.05 -13.49 -3.27
CA HIS A 142 -15.24 -12.45 -2.66
C HIS A 142 -16.02 -11.66 -1.61
N PHE A 143 -15.28 -11.03 -0.71
CA PHE A 143 -15.83 -10.27 0.41
C PHE A 143 -15.56 -8.78 0.24
N THR A 144 -16.52 -7.96 0.66
CA THR A 144 -16.40 -6.50 0.62
C THR A 144 -16.87 -5.90 1.95
N SER A 145 -16.22 -4.83 2.40
CA SER A 145 -16.78 -3.97 3.45
C SER A 145 -17.96 -3.17 2.91
N SER A 146 -19.01 -2.96 3.70
CA SER A 146 -20.08 -2.02 3.36
C SER A 146 -19.54 -0.58 3.29
N ASP A 147 -20.01 0.19 2.31
CA ASP A 147 -19.62 1.59 2.07
C ASP A 147 -20.21 2.60 3.06
N SER A 148 -20.65 2.16 4.25
CA SER A 148 -21.01 3.09 5.31
C SER A 148 -19.79 3.94 5.65
N ALA A 149 -19.84 5.21 5.28
CA ALA A 149 -18.72 6.15 5.30
C ALA A 149 -18.15 6.44 6.69
N ASP A 150 -18.80 5.95 7.76
CA ASP A 150 -18.59 6.41 9.13
C ASP A 150 -17.99 5.36 10.09
N LEU A 151 -17.54 4.20 9.62
CA LEU A 151 -16.87 3.21 10.48
C LEU A 151 -15.34 3.26 10.28
N PRO A 152 -14.56 3.69 11.29
CA PRO A 152 -13.09 3.81 11.21
C PRO A 152 -12.36 2.47 11.08
N ARG A 153 -13.04 1.35 11.36
CA ARG A 153 -12.46 0.00 11.52
C ARG A 153 -13.01 -0.97 10.51
N LYS A 154 -12.88 -0.66 9.22
CA LYS A 154 -13.47 -1.49 8.14
C LYS A 154 -12.82 -2.87 8.04
N TYR A 155 -11.53 -2.98 8.38
CA TYR A 155 -10.73 -4.16 8.09
C TYR A 155 -9.94 -4.71 9.30
N ASP A 156 -9.82 -3.91 10.37
CA ASP A 156 -8.87 -4.08 11.47
C ASP A 156 -8.88 -5.47 12.11
N ASP A 157 -10.09 -6.00 12.37
CA ASP A 157 -10.27 -7.25 13.11
C ASP A 157 -10.41 -8.48 12.21
N LYS A 158 -10.31 -8.32 10.88
CA LYS A 158 -10.59 -9.40 9.92
C LYS A 158 -9.42 -9.74 9.01
N VAL A 159 -8.59 -8.77 8.64
CA VAL A 159 -7.56 -8.98 7.61
C VAL A 159 -6.27 -9.55 8.20
N ASP A 160 -5.82 -10.69 7.67
CA ASP A 160 -4.57 -11.33 8.11
C ASP A 160 -3.36 -10.79 7.35
N LEU A 161 -3.51 -10.59 6.04
CA LEU A 161 -2.44 -10.18 5.13
C LEU A 161 -3.00 -9.23 4.07
N VAL A 162 -2.26 -8.17 3.75
CA VAL A 162 -2.60 -7.24 2.67
C VAL A 162 -1.69 -7.51 1.48
N VAL A 163 -2.27 -7.57 0.29
CA VAL A 163 -1.52 -7.70 -0.97
C VAL A 163 -1.84 -6.51 -1.87
N THR A 164 -0.82 -5.77 -2.28
CA THR A 164 -1.00 -4.57 -3.12
C THR A 164 -0.47 -4.77 -4.53
N PHE A 165 -1.21 -4.30 -5.54
CA PHE A 165 -0.84 -4.33 -6.96
C PHE A 165 -0.71 -2.90 -7.50
N GLY A 166 0.52 -2.40 -7.64
CA GLY A 166 0.72 -1.03 -8.10
C GLY A 166 2.10 -0.48 -7.72
N GLY A 167 2.15 0.79 -7.31
CA GLY A 167 3.36 1.43 -6.79
C GLY A 167 3.16 1.99 -5.38
N ASP A 168 4.03 2.90 -4.96
CA ASP A 168 4.11 3.44 -3.60
C ASP A 168 2.78 4.02 -3.09
N GLY A 169 2.03 4.76 -3.92
CA GLY A 169 0.72 5.29 -3.55
C GLY A 169 -0.32 4.21 -3.19
N THR A 170 -0.18 2.99 -3.72
CA THR A 170 -1.04 1.85 -3.38
C THR A 170 -0.74 1.32 -1.98
N ILE A 171 0.54 1.36 -1.57
CA ILE A 171 0.97 0.98 -0.22
C ILE A 171 0.51 2.02 0.80
N LEU A 172 0.60 3.32 0.47
CA LEU A 172 0.06 4.39 1.31
C LEU A 172 -1.45 4.24 1.50
N HIS A 173 -2.19 3.95 0.42
CA HIS A 173 -3.61 3.66 0.50
C HIS A 173 -3.92 2.42 1.33
N ALA A 174 -3.11 1.36 1.20
CA ALA A 174 -3.24 0.15 2.01
C ALA A 174 -3.02 0.44 3.50
N ALA A 175 -1.96 1.17 3.86
CA ALA A 175 -1.67 1.54 5.24
C ALA A 175 -2.75 2.45 5.84
N SER A 176 -3.33 3.36 5.04
CA SER A 176 -4.39 4.27 5.51
C SER A 176 -5.69 3.54 5.86
N GLN A 177 -5.96 2.38 5.26
CA GLN A 177 -7.11 1.53 5.65
C GLN A 177 -7.01 1.01 7.10
N PHE A 178 -5.80 1.00 7.68
CA PHE A 178 -5.53 0.54 9.05
C PHE A 178 -5.06 1.70 9.95
N ALA A 179 -5.40 2.94 9.61
CA ALA A 179 -5.02 4.11 10.39
C ALA A 179 -5.62 4.11 11.81
N ALA A 180 -6.79 3.49 12.02
CA ALA A 180 -7.38 3.36 13.36
C ALA A 180 -6.87 2.13 14.15
N SER A 181 -6.19 1.20 13.46
CA SER A 181 -5.68 -0.03 14.07
C SER A 181 -4.35 0.23 14.80
N SER A 182 -4.19 -0.41 15.95
CA SER A 182 -2.92 -0.49 16.68
C SER A 182 -1.90 -1.38 15.98
N GLU A 183 -2.36 -2.33 15.16
CA GLU A 183 -1.51 -3.30 14.49
C GLU A 183 -1.89 -3.40 13.01
N VAL A 184 -0.98 -3.00 12.14
CA VAL A 184 -1.16 -3.10 10.69
C VAL A 184 -0.81 -4.52 10.23
N PRO A 185 -1.64 -5.21 9.42
CA PRO A 185 -1.27 -6.52 8.88
C PRO A 185 -0.05 -6.45 7.96
N PRO A 186 0.74 -7.53 7.83
CA PRO A 186 1.86 -7.56 6.89
C PRO A 186 1.41 -7.21 5.47
N ILE A 187 2.17 -6.34 4.82
CA ILE A 187 1.89 -5.84 3.46
C ILE A 187 2.85 -6.50 2.49
N LEU A 188 2.32 -7.31 1.59
CA LEU A 188 3.02 -7.87 0.43
C LEU A 188 2.74 -7.01 -0.80
N SER A 189 3.73 -6.25 -1.25
CA SER A 189 3.56 -5.31 -2.35
C SER A 189 4.23 -5.76 -3.65
N PHE A 190 3.45 -5.82 -4.73
CA PHE A 190 3.95 -6.05 -6.08
C PHE A 190 4.03 -4.75 -6.87
N SER A 191 5.25 -4.42 -7.29
CA SER A 191 5.57 -3.30 -8.16
C SER A 191 5.04 -3.55 -9.57
N MET A 192 4.19 -2.65 -10.05
CA MET A 192 3.55 -2.70 -11.36
C MET A 192 3.56 -1.31 -12.00
N GLY A 193 4.31 -1.16 -13.10
CA GLY A 193 4.51 0.11 -13.79
C GLY A 193 5.89 0.73 -13.49
N THR A 194 5.94 2.04 -13.25
CA THR A 194 7.17 2.74 -12.84
C THR A 194 7.64 2.18 -11.49
N LEU A 195 8.88 1.74 -11.44
CA LEU A 195 9.45 1.10 -10.25
C LEU A 195 9.49 2.12 -9.09
N GLY A 196 8.85 1.79 -7.96
CA GLY A 196 8.74 2.63 -6.76
C GLY A 196 9.73 2.23 -5.66
N PHE A 197 9.92 3.10 -4.67
CA PHE A 197 10.92 2.91 -3.61
C PHE A 197 10.44 1.97 -2.48
N LEU A 198 9.13 1.75 -2.38
CA LEU A 198 8.54 0.93 -1.31
C LEU A 198 8.24 -0.50 -1.74
N SER A 199 8.03 -0.73 -3.05
CA SER A 199 7.61 -2.02 -3.60
C SER A 199 8.80 -2.82 -4.15
N GLU A 200 9.17 -3.92 -3.49
CA GLU A 200 10.36 -4.69 -3.88
C GLU A 200 10.08 -5.88 -4.82
N TRP A 201 8.88 -6.44 -4.80
CA TRP A 201 8.56 -7.63 -5.58
C TRP A 201 8.05 -7.26 -6.97
N LYS A 202 8.62 -7.88 -8.01
CA LYS A 202 8.03 -7.82 -9.36
C LYS A 202 6.83 -8.75 -9.41
N PHE A 203 5.74 -8.34 -10.07
CA PHE A 203 4.54 -9.16 -10.15
C PHE A 203 4.82 -10.56 -10.74
N ALA A 204 5.75 -10.72 -11.70
CA ALA A 204 6.13 -12.02 -12.24
C ALA A 204 6.55 -13.07 -11.19
N GLU A 205 6.96 -12.64 -10.00
CA GLU A 205 7.40 -13.50 -8.89
C GLU A 205 6.28 -13.82 -7.88
N TYR A 206 5.03 -13.42 -8.13
CA TYR A 206 3.94 -13.47 -7.16
C TYR A 206 3.73 -14.86 -6.53
N LYS A 207 3.85 -15.94 -7.32
CA LYS A 207 3.70 -17.32 -6.83
C LYS A 207 4.77 -17.67 -5.79
N ARG A 208 6.00 -17.24 -6.03
CA ARG A 208 7.13 -17.46 -5.10
C ARG A 208 6.95 -16.61 -3.85
N ALA A 209 6.70 -15.32 -4.04
CA ALA A 209 6.55 -14.34 -2.96
C ALA A 209 5.43 -14.74 -2.00
N PHE A 210 4.24 -15.01 -2.53
CA PHE A 210 3.08 -15.39 -1.73
C PHE A 210 3.31 -16.72 -0.99
N ARG A 211 3.94 -17.71 -1.63
CA ARG A 211 4.27 -18.98 -0.96
C ARG A 211 5.24 -18.78 0.20
N GLU A 212 6.25 -17.91 0.04
CA GLU A 212 7.22 -17.60 1.09
C GLU A 212 6.53 -16.97 2.31
N VAL A 213 5.59 -16.06 2.07
CA VAL A 213 4.78 -15.42 3.12
C VAL A 213 3.82 -16.40 3.76
N TYR A 214 3.04 -17.15 2.97
CA TYR A 214 2.02 -18.08 3.47
C TYR A 214 2.61 -19.20 4.34
N MET A 215 3.79 -19.69 3.97
CA MET A 215 4.47 -20.79 4.68
C MET A 215 5.36 -20.30 5.84
N SER A 216 5.40 -19.00 6.11
CA SER A 216 6.28 -18.42 7.11
C SER A 216 5.90 -18.88 8.53
N GLY A 217 6.84 -19.45 9.28
CA GLY A 217 6.56 -20.06 10.60
C GLY A 217 6.09 -21.52 10.57
N ALA A 218 5.91 -22.13 9.38
CA ALA A 218 5.58 -23.56 9.29
C ALA A 218 6.75 -24.43 9.78
N ALA A 219 6.54 -25.21 10.84
CA ALA A 219 7.56 -26.10 11.40
C ALA A 219 8.11 -27.09 10.35
N SER A 220 9.42 -27.30 10.33
CA SER A 220 10.03 -28.34 9.47
C SER A 220 9.63 -29.72 9.97
N GLU A 221 9.32 -30.65 9.06
CA GLU A 221 9.00 -32.05 9.39
C GLU A 221 10.03 -32.67 10.35
N ARG A 222 11.29 -32.23 10.30
CA ARG A 222 12.36 -32.69 11.22
C ARG A 222 12.19 -32.24 12.67
N HIS A 223 11.55 -31.10 12.94
CA HIS A 223 11.30 -30.61 14.30
C HIS A 223 10.06 -31.27 14.94
N ALA A 224 9.04 -31.61 14.14
CA ALA A 224 7.87 -32.35 14.63
C ALA A 224 8.26 -33.73 15.20
N VAL A 225 9.26 -34.39 14.59
CA VAL A 225 9.78 -35.69 15.06
C VAL A 225 10.63 -35.58 16.33
N ILE A 226 11.34 -34.46 16.53
CA ILE A 226 12.18 -34.25 17.73
C ILE A 226 11.31 -33.88 18.95
N GLN A 227 10.24 -33.11 18.76
CA GLN A 227 9.28 -32.86 19.85
C GLN A 227 8.42 -34.09 20.18
N GLY A 228 8.13 -34.95 19.19
CA GLY A 228 7.41 -36.20 19.40
C GLY A 228 8.22 -37.35 20.04
N SER A 229 9.55 -37.21 20.17
CA SER A 229 10.42 -38.28 20.69
C SER A 229 10.92 -38.07 22.13
N SER A 230 10.51 -37.00 22.82
CA SER A 230 10.95 -36.71 24.20
C SER A 230 9.89 -36.78 25.31
N SER A 231 8.66 -37.21 25.03
CA SER A 231 7.65 -37.43 26.08
C SER A 231 7.00 -38.80 25.97
N LYS A 232 7.54 -39.77 26.71
CA LYS A 232 6.73 -40.90 27.18
C LYS A 232 5.83 -40.38 28.31
N GLU A 233 4.54 -40.67 28.18
CA GLU A 233 3.48 -40.55 29.20
C GLU A 233 2.98 -39.14 29.55
N SER A 234 1.95 -38.70 28.83
CA SER A 234 0.65 -38.35 29.42
C SER A 234 -0.32 -37.87 28.33
N SER A 235 -1.55 -38.35 28.43
CA SER A 235 -2.67 -38.06 27.54
C SER A 235 -3.12 -36.60 27.67
N SER A 236 -2.74 -35.77 26.71
CA SER A 236 -3.48 -34.56 26.32
C SER A 236 -3.26 -34.34 24.83
N GLN A 237 -4.34 -34.24 24.06
CA GLN A 237 -4.35 -33.88 22.63
C GLN A 237 -3.42 -32.69 22.38
N SER A 238 -2.23 -32.94 21.84
CA SER A 238 -1.38 -31.89 21.29
C SER A 238 -1.91 -31.56 19.90
N ASP A 239 -2.69 -30.48 19.80
CA ASP A 239 -3.32 -30.02 18.57
C ASP A 239 -2.34 -30.03 17.40
N CYS A 240 -2.67 -30.83 16.39
CA CYS A 240 -1.99 -30.87 15.11
C CYS A 240 -1.94 -29.45 14.55
N THR A 241 -0.75 -28.85 14.46
CA THR A 241 -0.57 -27.49 13.91
C THR A 241 -1.26 -27.40 12.54
N GLY A 242 -2.02 -26.33 12.30
CA GLY A 242 -2.92 -26.18 11.14
C GLY A 242 -2.27 -26.24 9.74
N TRP A 243 -0.98 -26.53 9.65
CA TRP A 243 -0.21 -26.78 8.42
C TRP A 243 -0.19 -28.25 7.99
N SER A 244 -0.66 -29.18 8.84
CA SER A 244 -0.67 -30.62 8.53
C SER A 244 -1.46 -30.98 7.26
N SER A 245 -2.44 -30.16 6.88
CA SER A 245 -3.25 -30.30 5.66
C SER A 245 -2.63 -29.63 4.42
N VAL A 246 -1.59 -28.80 4.57
CA VAL A 246 -0.99 -28.02 3.48
C VAL A 246 0.20 -28.80 2.92
N ARG A 247 0.01 -29.47 1.77
CA ARG A 247 1.09 -30.16 1.05
C ARG A 247 2.06 -29.13 0.44
N GLY A 248 3.24 -28.99 1.02
CA GLY A 248 4.30 -28.14 0.50
C GLY A 248 5.43 -28.01 1.51
N LYS A 249 6.67 -28.16 1.04
CA LYS A 249 7.89 -28.19 1.85
C LYS A 249 7.89 -27.07 2.88
N SER A 250 7.91 -27.41 4.17
CA SER A 250 8.26 -26.45 5.20
C SER A 250 9.63 -25.86 4.87
N MET A 251 9.71 -24.54 4.95
CA MET A 251 10.92 -23.81 4.62
C MET A 251 11.92 -23.83 5.79
N GLY A 252 11.54 -24.39 6.95
CA GLY A 252 12.35 -24.38 8.16
C GLY A 252 12.43 -22.98 8.78
N PRO A 253 12.92 -22.88 10.03
CA PRO A 253 12.90 -21.63 10.81
C PRO A 253 13.75 -20.50 10.21
N THR A 254 14.70 -20.81 9.30
CA THR A 254 15.63 -19.82 8.71
C THR A 254 15.19 -19.27 7.35
N ARG A 255 13.98 -19.63 6.89
CA ARG A 255 13.46 -19.26 5.57
C ARG A 255 12.04 -18.69 5.59
N GLY A 256 11.63 -18.11 6.70
CA GLY A 256 10.43 -17.27 6.71
C GLY A 256 10.63 -15.98 5.90
N ALA A 257 9.52 -15.35 5.54
CA ALA A 257 9.51 -14.08 4.85
C ALA A 257 10.18 -12.99 5.71
N ARG A 258 10.97 -12.14 5.04
CA ARG A 258 11.66 -11.01 5.67
C ARG A 258 10.73 -9.81 5.75
N VAL A 259 10.77 -9.10 6.87
CA VAL A 259 9.89 -7.97 7.15
C VAL A 259 10.72 -6.78 7.59
N LEU A 260 10.46 -5.65 6.96
CA LEU A 260 10.90 -4.33 7.39
C LEU A 260 9.70 -3.62 8.02
N VAL A 261 9.79 -3.30 9.31
CA VAL A 261 8.76 -2.50 9.98
C VAL A 261 9.08 -1.03 9.74
N ARG A 262 8.25 -0.37 8.92
CA ARG A 262 8.42 1.04 8.61
C ARG A 262 7.73 1.90 9.67
N GLN A 263 8.40 2.97 10.09
CA GLN A 263 7.87 3.94 11.04
C GLN A 263 6.61 4.62 10.47
N ARG A 264 5.65 4.90 11.37
CA ARG A 264 4.41 5.62 11.08
C ARG A 264 4.36 6.88 11.95
N LEU A 265 3.86 7.99 11.39
CA LEU A 265 3.58 9.23 12.12
C LEU A 265 2.20 9.15 12.75
N LYS A 266 2.10 9.65 13.97
CA LYS A 266 0.87 9.94 14.67
C LYS A 266 0.64 11.45 14.66
N VAL A 267 -0.51 11.88 14.16
CA VAL A 267 -0.82 13.27 13.81
C VAL A 267 -2.07 13.72 14.56
N GLY A 268 -1.90 14.72 15.41
CA GLY A 268 -2.99 15.41 16.09
C GLY A 268 -3.13 16.84 15.59
N ILE A 269 -4.34 17.23 15.21
CA ILE A 269 -4.66 18.61 14.82
C ILE A 269 -5.51 19.23 15.92
N PHE A 270 -5.13 20.41 16.38
CA PHE A 270 -5.77 21.13 17.47
C PHE A 270 -6.15 22.54 17.03
N ASP A 271 -7.31 23.03 17.48
CA ASP A 271 -7.74 24.40 17.26
C ASP A 271 -6.96 25.39 18.16
N ALA A 272 -7.20 26.69 17.99
CA ALA A 272 -6.57 27.73 18.80
C ALA A 272 -6.94 27.67 20.29
N LYS A 273 -8.02 26.97 20.65
CA LYS A 273 -8.48 26.75 22.03
C LYS A 273 -7.89 25.45 22.62
N GLY A 274 -7.12 24.69 21.85
CA GLY A 274 -6.55 23.41 22.24
C GLY A 274 -7.50 22.22 22.11
N ASN A 275 -8.69 22.40 21.52
CA ASN A 275 -9.60 21.28 21.25
C ASN A 275 -9.15 20.53 20.01
N ARG A 276 -9.30 19.21 20.04
CA ARG A 276 -8.95 18.36 18.91
C ARG A 276 -9.92 18.57 17.75
N LEU A 277 -9.37 18.82 16.56
CA LEU A 277 -10.15 18.87 15.33
C LEU A 277 -10.34 17.47 14.77
N SER A 278 -11.57 17.15 14.34
CA SER A 278 -11.86 15.87 13.70
C SER A 278 -11.11 15.74 12.36
N THR A 279 -10.46 14.60 12.19
CA THR A 279 -9.96 14.12 10.90
C THR A 279 -10.96 13.08 10.39
N ASN A 280 -11.66 13.38 9.29
CA ASN A 280 -12.63 12.47 8.65
C ASN A 280 -13.81 12.02 9.53
N GLY A 281 -14.43 12.94 10.28
CA GLY A 281 -15.68 12.66 11.01
C GLY A 281 -15.49 12.00 12.39
N ASP A 282 -14.27 11.55 12.70
CA ASP A 282 -13.94 11.02 14.02
C ASP A 282 -13.04 12.01 14.78
N ALA A 283 -13.55 12.55 15.88
CA ALA A 283 -12.81 13.48 16.75
C ALA A 283 -11.97 12.75 17.80
N ALA A 284 -12.10 11.43 17.91
CA ALA A 284 -11.46 10.65 18.96
C ALA A 284 -10.03 10.21 18.60
N HIS A 285 -9.71 10.06 17.31
CA HIS A 285 -8.49 9.36 16.88
C HIS A 285 -7.48 10.25 16.15
N ASP A 286 -6.20 9.93 16.35
CA ASP A 286 -5.08 10.51 15.62
C ASP A 286 -5.11 10.04 14.17
N ALA A 287 -4.80 10.96 13.25
CA ALA A 287 -4.49 10.55 11.89
C ALA A 287 -3.10 9.92 11.85
N HIS A 288 -2.90 8.98 10.94
CA HIS A 288 -1.61 8.33 10.74
C HIS A 288 -1.07 8.62 9.35
N ALA A 289 0.25 8.75 9.24
CA ALA A 289 0.96 8.95 7.99
C ALA A 289 2.14 7.99 7.89
N MET A 290 2.36 7.37 6.74
CA MET A 290 3.52 6.53 6.46
C MET A 290 4.70 7.35 5.94
N ASN A 291 4.44 8.39 5.15
CA ASN A 291 5.46 9.23 4.54
C ASN A 291 5.61 10.56 5.27
N GLU A 292 4.60 11.43 5.18
CA GLU A 292 4.72 12.80 5.69
C GLU A 292 3.40 13.50 6.04
N VAL A 293 3.55 14.53 6.87
CA VAL A 293 2.56 15.58 7.09
C VAL A 293 3.10 16.87 6.53
N ILE A 294 2.29 17.55 5.73
CA ILE A 294 2.65 18.78 5.05
C ILE A 294 1.68 19.87 5.49
N LEU A 295 2.23 21.00 5.88
CA LEU A 295 1.49 22.23 6.14
C LEU A 295 1.91 23.24 5.09
N HIS A 296 1.01 23.63 4.19
CA HIS A 296 1.33 24.40 3.00
C HIS A 296 0.31 25.51 2.75
N ARG A 297 0.77 26.70 2.34
CA ARG A 297 -0.07 27.88 2.05
C ARG A 297 -1.15 27.63 0.98
N GLY A 298 -1.06 26.53 0.25
CA GLY A 298 -2.04 26.13 -0.75
C GLY A 298 -2.11 27.13 -1.89
N ARG A 299 -3.29 27.71 -2.09
CA ARG A 299 -3.56 28.71 -3.14
C ARG A 299 -3.27 30.14 -2.69
N ASP A 300 -3.00 30.36 -1.40
CA ASP A 300 -2.78 31.72 -0.90
C ASP A 300 -1.47 32.30 -1.45
N PRO A 301 -1.47 33.58 -1.89
CA PRO A 301 -0.27 34.24 -2.41
C PRO A 301 0.72 34.62 -1.31
N HIS A 302 0.29 34.64 -0.04
CA HIS A 302 1.13 34.98 1.09
C HIS A 302 1.83 33.74 1.65
N LEU A 303 3.08 33.91 2.09
CA LEU A 303 3.83 32.85 2.79
C LEU A 303 3.18 32.51 4.12
N ALA A 304 3.23 31.23 4.48
CA ALA A 304 2.83 30.76 5.80
C ALA A 304 3.90 31.15 6.82
N ILE A 305 3.45 31.60 8.00
CA ILE A 305 4.28 31.88 9.17
C ILE A 305 3.98 30.83 10.23
N VAL A 306 4.90 29.90 10.46
CA VAL A 306 4.67 28.72 11.28
C VAL A 306 5.64 28.71 12.44
N ASP A 307 5.14 28.75 13.66
CA ASP A 307 5.96 28.59 14.85
C ASP A 307 6.24 27.10 15.06
N VAL A 308 7.52 26.75 15.05
CA VAL A 308 7.99 25.37 15.17
C VAL A 308 8.45 25.11 16.60
N TYR A 309 7.91 24.06 17.20
CA TYR A 309 8.28 23.57 18.53
C TYR A 309 8.82 22.15 18.43
N VAL A 310 9.91 21.87 19.14
CA VAL A 310 10.53 20.54 19.21
C VAL A 310 10.65 20.14 20.67
N GLY A 311 10.05 19.01 21.05
CA GLY A 311 10.01 18.56 22.45
C GLY A 311 9.35 19.60 23.38
N GLY A 312 8.37 20.35 22.88
CA GLY A 312 7.68 21.42 23.61
C GLY A 312 8.46 22.74 23.74
N ARG A 313 9.67 22.84 23.19
CA ARG A 313 10.47 24.08 23.21
C ARG A 313 10.35 24.81 21.88
N PHE A 314 10.19 26.12 21.92
CA PHE A 314 10.20 26.95 20.71
C PHE A 314 11.57 26.84 20.03
N LEU A 315 11.56 26.46 18.76
CA LEU A 315 12.76 26.36 17.93
C LEU A 315 12.95 27.62 17.08
N THR A 316 11.96 27.93 16.24
CA THR A 316 12.03 29.05 15.29
C THR A 316 10.66 29.41 14.71
N GLU A 317 10.54 30.62 14.16
CA GLU A 317 9.42 31.05 13.33
C GLU A 317 9.78 30.83 11.85
N ALA A 318 9.08 29.91 11.20
CA ALA A 318 9.28 29.54 9.80
C ALA A 318 8.42 30.41 8.89
N VAL A 319 9.04 31.28 8.08
CA VAL A 319 8.34 32.00 7.00
C VAL A 319 8.64 31.30 5.67
N ALA A 320 7.68 30.54 5.15
CA ALA A 320 7.91 29.60 4.04
C ALA A 320 6.64 29.35 3.22
N ASP A 321 6.75 28.65 2.09
CA ASP A 321 5.57 28.11 1.41
C ASP A 321 4.87 27.06 2.29
N GLY A 322 5.66 26.35 3.10
CA GLY A 322 5.18 25.37 4.04
C GLY A 322 6.28 24.67 4.82
N MET A 323 5.88 23.68 5.61
CA MET A 323 6.75 22.80 6.39
C MET A 323 6.33 21.35 6.18
N ILE A 324 7.32 20.45 6.10
CA ILE A 324 7.13 19.00 6.00
C ILE A 324 7.68 18.35 7.25
N ILE A 325 6.92 17.45 7.85
CA ILE A 325 7.43 16.49 8.84
C ILE A 325 7.29 15.10 8.22
N SER A 326 8.41 14.40 8.00
CA SER A 326 8.40 13.09 7.35
C SER A 326 9.08 12.00 8.16
N THR A 327 8.72 10.76 7.86
CA THR A 327 9.42 9.55 8.30
C THR A 327 10.68 9.33 7.45
N PRO A 328 11.58 8.41 7.86
CA PRO A 328 12.67 7.95 7.00
C PRO A 328 12.17 7.40 5.66
N THR A 329 10.99 6.77 5.66
CA THR A 329 10.36 6.28 4.43
C THR A 329 9.90 7.44 3.52
N GLY A 330 9.34 8.50 4.09
CA GLY A 330 8.99 9.73 3.36
C GLY A 330 10.20 10.60 2.97
N SER A 331 11.42 10.25 3.39
CA SER A 331 12.63 11.01 3.05
C SER A 331 12.89 11.07 1.54
N THR A 332 12.50 10.02 0.81
CA THR A 332 12.59 9.93 -0.67
C THR A 332 11.35 10.43 -1.39
N ALA A 333 10.33 10.90 -0.68
CA ALA A 333 9.10 11.44 -1.23
C ALA A 333 9.19 12.98 -1.34
N TYR A 334 8.19 13.71 -0.85
CA TYR A 334 8.16 15.17 -1.05
C TYR A 334 9.30 15.90 -0.29
N SER A 335 9.76 15.32 0.83
CA SER A 335 10.93 15.84 1.55
C SER A 335 12.17 15.92 0.66
N LEU A 336 12.42 14.92 -0.19
CA LEU A 336 13.55 14.93 -1.13
C LEU A 336 13.46 16.10 -2.11
N SER A 337 12.26 16.34 -2.66
CA SER A 337 12.00 17.45 -3.59
C SER A 337 12.20 18.82 -2.93
N ALA A 338 11.95 18.93 -1.63
CA ALA A 338 12.19 20.13 -0.84
C ALA A 338 13.65 20.27 -0.35
N GLY A 339 14.55 19.36 -0.74
CA GLY A 339 15.98 19.40 -0.40
C GLY A 339 16.34 18.67 0.90
N GLY A 340 15.43 17.85 1.44
CA GLY A 340 15.70 16.95 2.56
C GLY A 340 16.69 15.84 2.20
N SER A 341 17.37 15.30 3.23
CA SER A 341 18.30 14.18 3.06
C SER A 341 17.56 12.85 2.89
N ILE A 342 18.16 11.92 2.14
CA ILE A 342 17.71 10.53 2.05
C ILE A 342 18.13 9.79 3.33
N ILE A 343 17.19 9.11 3.97
CA ILE A 343 17.44 8.38 5.22
C ILE A 343 17.07 6.90 5.04
N HIS A 344 17.91 6.02 5.56
CA HIS A 344 17.62 4.58 5.57
C HIS A 344 16.39 4.28 6.46
N PRO A 345 15.43 3.44 6.01
CA PRO A 345 14.18 3.17 6.74
C PRO A 345 14.34 2.66 8.18
N LEU A 346 15.45 1.97 8.48
CA LEU A 346 15.77 1.46 9.82
C LEU A 346 16.26 2.53 10.80
N VAL A 347 16.53 3.76 10.36
CA VAL A 347 17.01 4.84 11.25
C VAL A 347 15.82 5.48 11.97
N PRO A 348 15.65 5.30 13.29
CA PRO A 348 14.50 5.83 14.02
C PRO A 348 14.60 7.36 14.15
N SER A 349 14.00 8.09 13.21
CA SER A 349 14.10 9.54 13.11
C SER A 349 12.85 10.20 12.54
N LEU A 350 12.77 11.52 12.71
CA LEU A 350 11.80 12.41 12.08
C LEU A 350 12.58 13.48 11.32
N LEU A 351 12.15 13.78 10.09
CA LEU A 351 12.73 14.86 9.31
C LEU A 351 11.80 16.07 9.39
N LEU A 352 12.37 17.25 9.60
CA LEU A 352 11.71 18.54 9.49
C LEU A 352 12.31 19.30 8.31
N THR A 353 11.56 19.41 7.22
CA THR A 353 12.04 19.99 5.96
C THR A 353 11.19 21.22 5.60
N PRO A 354 11.79 22.43 5.50
CA PRO A 354 11.05 23.61 5.04
C PRO A 354 10.79 23.56 3.53
N ILE A 355 9.65 24.08 3.08
CA ILE A 355 9.32 24.23 1.66
C ILE A 355 9.57 25.69 1.27
N CYS A 356 10.57 25.95 0.42
CA CYS A 356 10.86 27.28 -0.12
C CYS A 356 10.90 28.39 0.97
N ALA A 357 11.65 28.15 2.05
CA ALA A 357 11.73 29.11 3.15
C ALA A 357 12.36 30.44 2.73
N ARG A 358 11.82 31.55 3.25
CA ARG A 358 12.41 32.89 3.16
C ARG A 358 13.55 33.05 4.17
N SER A 359 14.50 32.12 4.16
CA SER A 359 15.71 32.14 4.99
C SER A 359 16.80 31.33 4.31
N LEU A 360 18.01 31.89 4.23
CA LEU A 360 19.17 31.22 3.62
C LEU A 360 19.81 30.17 4.53
N SER A 361 19.55 30.24 5.84
CA SER A 361 20.14 29.35 6.85
C SER A 361 19.20 28.24 7.31
N PHE A 362 17.94 28.23 6.83
CA PHE A 362 16.97 27.23 7.25
C PHE A 362 17.18 25.92 6.49
N ARG A 363 18.03 25.06 7.06
CA ARG A 363 18.32 23.72 6.53
C ARG A 363 17.36 22.66 7.12
N PRO A 364 17.11 21.56 6.41
CA PRO A 364 16.38 20.42 6.95
C PRO A 364 17.04 19.89 8.23
N LEU A 365 16.23 19.45 9.19
CA LEU A 365 16.69 18.88 10.45
C LEU A 365 16.25 17.42 10.57
N ILE A 366 17.13 16.60 11.15
CA ILE A 366 16.84 15.20 11.49
C ILE A 366 16.80 15.13 13.01
N LEU A 367 15.69 14.66 13.55
CA LEU A 367 15.40 14.59 14.98
C LEU A 367 15.16 13.12 15.38
N PRO A 368 15.44 12.74 16.64
CA PRO A 368 15.08 11.40 17.13
C PRO A 368 13.58 11.14 17.04
N ALA A 369 13.18 9.91 16.69
CA ALA A 369 11.76 9.52 16.58
C ALA A 369 10.93 9.80 17.85
N THR A 370 11.56 9.75 19.02
CA THR A 370 10.94 10.01 20.33
C THR A 370 10.62 11.47 20.59
N THR A 371 11.05 12.39 19.73
CA THR A 371 10.92 13.85 19.97
C THR A 371 9.71 14.39 19.20
N PRO A 372 8.61 14.76 19.87
CA PRO A 372 7.44 15.30 19.19
C PRO A 372 7.73 16.67 18.60
N ILE A 373 7.18 16.94 17.42
CA ILE A 373 7.29 18.21 16.71
C ILE A 373 5.90 18.83 16.64
N SER A 374 5.78 20.11 16.96
CA SER A 374 4.52 20.84 16.86
C SER A 374 4.67 22.05 15.94
N LEU A 375 3.75 22.18 15.00
CA LEU A 375 3.67 23.27 14.05
C LEU A 375 2.44 24.11 14.39
N LYS A 376 2.64 25.31 14.92
CA LYS A 376 1.55 26.23 15.26
C LYS A 376 1.47 27.34 14.22
N LEU A 377 0.26 27.61 13.72
CA LEU A 377 0.08 28.71 12.78
C LEU A 377 0.12 30.05 13.53
N SER A 378 1.11 30.89 13.22
CA SER A 378 1.36 32.16 13.90
C SER A 378 0.21 33.16 13.70
N GLU A 379 -0.04 34.01 14.70
CA GLU A 379 -1.02 35.12 14.62
C GLU A 379 -0.65 36.19 13.59
N LYS A 380 0.60 36.21 13.15
CA LYS A 380 1.09 37.13 12.12
C LYS A 380 0.67 36.75 10.70
N ASN A 381 0.05 35.58 10.51
CA ASN A 381 -0.39 35.15 9.18
C ASN A 381 -1.43 36.09 8.60
N ARG A 382 -1.24 36.45 7.33
CA ARG A 382 -2.22 37.23 6.56
C ARG A 382 -3.31 36.36 5.95
N GLY A 383 -2.95 35.13 5.56
CA GLY A 383 -3.89 34.10 5.15
C GLY A 383 -4.70 33.62 6.35
N ARG A 384 -6.00 33.38 6.14
CA ARG A 384 -6.88 32.95 7.23
C ARG A 384 -6.73 31.47 7.56
N GLU A 385 -6.38 30.66 6.57
CA GLU A 385 -6.27 29.21 6.68
C GLU A 385 -5.11 28.67 5.85
N VAL A 386 -4.52 27.57 6.31
CA VAL A 386 -3.44 26.85 5.61
C VAL A 386 -3.87 25.41 5.40
N GLU A 387 -3.48 24.81 4.28
CA GLU A 387 -3.83 23.43 3.95
C GLU A 387 -2.92 22.46 4.72
N VAL A 388 -3.52 21.40 5.28
CA VAL A 388 -2.79 20.26 5.85
C VAL A 388 -3.03 19.04 4.96
N SER A 389 -1.94 18.37 4.60
CA SER A 389 -1.94 17.14 3.80
C SER A 389 -1.24 16.03 4.57
N ILE A 390 -1.81 14.84 4.57
CA ILE A 390 -1.27 13.64 5.24
C ILE A 390 -1.11 12.58 4.15
N ASP A 391 0.12 12.13 3.89
CA ASP A 391 0.46 11.20 2.80
C ASP A 391 -0.10 11.64 1.42
N GLY A 392 -0.11 12.94 1.16
CA GLY A 392 -0.64 13.53 -0.08
C GLY A 392 -2.17 13.69 -0.13
N ILE A 393 -2.90 13.19 0.88
CA ILE A 393 -4.35 13.39 1.02
C ILE A 393 -4.61 14.71 1.74
N ARG A 394 -5.17 15.67 1.01
CA ARG A 394 -5.53 16.98 1.56
C ARG A 394 -6.76 16.88 2.44
N ARG A 395 -6.69 17.48 3.62
CA ARG A 395 -7.85 17.68 4.48
C ARG A 395 -8.80 18.68 3.82
N LYS A 396 -10.12 18.44 3.95
CA LYS A 396 -11.15 19.34 3.40
C LYS A 396 -11.13 20.71 4.07
N ASP A 397 -10.93 20.71 5.38
CA ASP A 397 -10.87 21.92 6.20
C ASP A 397 -9.42 22.30 6.46
N GLY A 398 -9.08 23.55 6.14
CA GLY A 398 -7.80 24.15 6.49
C GLY A 398 -7.63 24.31 8.00
N ILE A 399 -6.43 24.67 8.42
CA ILE A 399 -6.16 25.08 9.80
C ILE A 399 -6.09 26.60 9.88
N GLY A 400 -6.86 27.16 10.82
CA GLY A 400 -6.89 28.59 11.07
C GLY A 400 -5.73 29.06 11.94
N VAL A 401 -5.59 30.38 12.07
CA VAL A 401 -4.60 31.02 12.95
C VAL A 401 -4.74 30.52 14.39
N GLY A 402 -3.59 30.23 15.03
CA GLY A 402 -3.54 29.70 16.39
C GLY A 402 -3.71 28.18 16.50
N ALA A 403 -4.19 27.51 15.44
CA ALA A 403 -4.24 26.06 15.38
C ALA A 403 -2.84 25.44 15.38
N GLU A 404 -2.76 24.20 15.87
CA GLU A 404 -1.51 23.48 16.08
C GLU A 404 -1.60 22.06 15.51
N VAL A 405 -0.59 21.65 14.74
CA VAL A 405 -0.41 20.28 14.28
C VAL A 405 0.72 19.65 15.09
N ARG A 406 0.40 18.65 15.90
CA ARG A 406 1.37 17.88 16.69
C ARG A 406 1.65 16.56 15.99
N VAL A 407 2.92 16.28 15.75
CA VAL A 407 3.40 15.08 15.09
C VAL A 407 4.39 14.37 15.99
N SER A 408 4.21 13.07 16.12
CA SER A 408 5.11 12.17 16.85
C SER A 408 5.28 10.88 16.05
N ALA A 409 6.40 10.18 16.22
CA ALA A 409 6.49 8.81 15.73
C ALA A 409 5.57 7.90 16.56
N GLU A 410 4.97 6.91 15.92
CA GLU A 410 4.34 5.80 16.62
C GLU A 410 5.41 4.98 17.35
N ASP A 411 5.16 4.66 18.62
CA ASP A 411 6.04 3.80 19.40
C ASP A 411 6.03 2.40 18.81
N ILE A 412 7.20 1.95 18.32
CA ILE A 412 7.41 0.55 17.93
C ILE A 412 7.92 -0.17 19.17
N LYS A 413 7.06 -0.96 19.81
CA LYS A 413 7.41 -1.73 21.00
C LYS A 413 7.50 -3.21 20.66
N SER A 414 8.53 -3.87 21.20
CA SER A 414 8.55 -5.32 21.34
C SER A 414 7.90 -5.65 22.68
N GLU A 415 6.62 -6.03 22.66
CA GLU A 415 5.90 -6.48 23.86
C GLU A 415 5.72 -8.00 23.77
N GLY A 416 6.46 -8.76 24.59
CA GLY A 416 6.42 -10.22 24.59
C GLY A 416 7.05 -10.85 23.33
N ASP A 417 6.34 -11.80 22.71
CA ASP A 417 6.76 -12.53 21.49
C ASP A 417 6.35 -11.79 20.19
N GLY A 418 5.90 -10.52 20.28
CA GLY A 418 5.37 -9.74 19.15
C GLY A 418 5.83 -8.28 19.10
N PHE A 419 5.79 -7.69 17.90
CA PHE A 419 6.04 -6.26 17.64
C PHE A 419 4.73 -5.52 17.46
N VAL A 420 4.53 -4.43 18.21
CA VAL A 420 3.37 -3.56 18.13
C VAL A 420 3.79 -2.20 17.58
N GLY A 421 3.03 -1.69 16.62
CA GLY A 421 3.27 -0.40 15.97
C GLY A 421 4.09 -0.48 14.66
N GLY A 422 3.96 0.56 13.84
CA GLY A 422 4.59 0.62 12.52
C GLY A 422 3.87 -0.20 11.45
N ILE A 423 4.46 -0.24 10.26
CA ILE A 423 3.89 -0.85 9.06
C ILE A 423 4.81 -2.00 8.63
N PRO A 424 4.42 -3.26 8.84
CA PRO A 424 5.23 -4.40 8.42
C PRO A 424 5.17 -4.59 6.91
N CYS A 425 6.25 -4.28 6.20
CA CYS A 425 6.39 -4.50 4.76
C CYS A 425 7.22 -5.75 4.49
N ILE A 426 6.71 -6.64 3.64
CA ILE A 426 7.40 -7.87 3.28
C ILE A 426 8.45 -7.58 2.21
N MET A 427 9.70 -7.90 2.55
CA MET A 427 10.89 -7.62 1.76
C MET A 427 11.28 -8.82 0.90
N ARG A 428 11.88 -8.56 -0.25
CA ARG A 428 12.34 -9.61 -1.17
C ARG A 428 13.69 -10.16 -0.72
N ARG A 429 13.77 -11.46 -0.43
CA ARG A 429 15.03 -12.11 -0.08
C ARG A 429 15.92 -12.25 -1.32
N ILE A 430 17.08 -11.59 -1.31
CA ILE A 430 18.10 -11.78 -2.34
C ILE A 430 18.80 -13.12 -2.06
N SER A 431 18.73 -14.05 -3.01
CA SER A 431 19.47 -15.33 -2.95
C SER A 431 20.67 -15.24 -3.88
N GLY A 432 21.84 -14.93 -3.33
CA GLY A 432 23.12 -14.92 -4.04
C GLY A 432 24.16 -14.18 -3.21
N GLY A 433 25.23 -14.86 -2.82
CA GLY A 433 26.27 -14.36 -1.91
C GLY A 433 27.24 -13.35 -2.53
N THR A 434 26.73 -12.29 -3.14
CA THR A 434 27.48 -11.07 -3.45
C THR A 434 26.66 -9.91 -2.91
N GLU A 435 27.26 -9.11 -2.02
CA GLU A 435 26.69 -7.98 -1.27
C GLU A 435 26.14 -6.82 -2.13
N SER A 436 25.74 -7.06 -3.38
CA SER A 436 25.61 -6.01 -4.39
C SER A 436 24.18 -5.57 -4.71
N ASP A 437 23.20 -5.80 -3.84
CA ASP A 437 21.88 -5.14 -4.01
C ASP A 437 21.04 -5.27 -2.73
N ASP A 438 21.50 -4.71 -1.60
CA ASP A 438 20.58 -4.35 -0.52
C ASP A 438 19.38 -3.60 -1.13
N GLY A 439 18.14 -4.04 -0.86
CA GLY A 439 16.94 -3.57 -1.57
C GLY A 439 16.82 -2.04 -1.57
N TRP A 440 17.33 -1.41 -0.50
CA TRP A 440 17.45 0.03 -0.40
C TRP A 440 18.55 0.65 -1.29
N VAL A 441 19.75 0.07 -1.31
CA VAL A 441 20.87 0.52 -2.18
C VAL A 441 20.54 0.32 -3.65
N GLY A 442 20.00 -0.84 -4.01
CA GLY A 442 19.53 -1.14 -5.37
C GLY A 442 18.41 -0.18 -5.79
N GLY A 443 17.50 0.17 -4.86
CA GLY A 443 16.50 1.22 -5.06
C GLY A 443 17.13 2.59 -5.32
N LEU A 444 18.13 3.00 -4.53
CA LEU A 444 18.79 4.29 -4.70
C LEU A 444 19.53 4.43 -6.04
N ASN A 445 20.33 3.43 -6.39
CA ASN A 445 21.13 3.46 -7.61
C ASN A 445 20.26 3.19 -8.85
N GLY A 446 19.30 2.29 -8.74
CA GLY A 446 18.41 1.91 -9.85
C GLY A 446 17.35 2.95 -10.16
N LEU A 447 16.74 3.56 -9.14
CA LEU A 447 15.56 4.44 -9.28
C LEU A 447 15.92 5.91 -9.23
N LEU A 448 16.59 6.31 -8.15
CA LEU A 448 16.94 7.71 -7.94
C LEU A 448 18.19 8.11 -8.70
N LYS A 449 18.91 7.14 -9.29
CA LYS A 449 20.18 7.34 -9.99
C LYS A 449 21.13 8.16 -9.11
N PHE A 450 21.20 7.77 -7.83
CA PHE A 450 21.96 8.51 -6.83
C PHE A 450 23.43 8.63 -7.26
N ASN A 451 23.92 9.87 -7.32
CA ASN A 451 25.30 10.19 -7.73
C ASN A 451 25.72 9.55 -9.07
N TYR A 452 24.85 9.59 -10.07
CA TYR A 452 25.15 9.03 -11.40
C TYR A 452 26.37 9.72 -12.04
N PRO A 453 27.35 8.96 -12.56
CA PRO A 453 28.56 9.53 -13.13
C PRO A 453 28.25 10.37 -14.37
N PHE A 454 29.02 11.44 -14.57
CA PHE A 454 28.92 12.25 -15.78
C PHE A 454 29.56 11.52 -16.96
N GLY A 455 28.86 11.43 -18.09
CA GLY A 455 29.47 11.06 -19.39
C GLY A 455 29.29 9.62 -19.87
N GLU A 456 28.55 8.76 -19.16
CA GLU A 456 28.09 7.49 -19.74
C GLU A 456 26.75 7.73 -20.46
N GLU A 457 26.77 7.64 -21.80
CA GLU A 457 25.61 7.83 -22.68
C GLU A 457 24.45 6.89 -22.29
N MET A 458 23.22 7.44 -22.28
CA MET A 458 21.96 6.75 -21.93
C MET A 458 21.54 5.70 -22.96
#